data_AF-A0A2N3J4Y6-F1
#
_entry.id   AF-A0A2N3J4Y6-F1
#
_cell.length_a   1.000
_cell.length_b   1.000
_cell.length_c   1.000
_cell.angle_alpha   90.00
_cell.angle_beta   90.00
_cell.angle_gamma   90.00
#
_symmetry.space_group_name_H-M   'P 1'
#
loop_
_entity.id
_entity.type
_entity.pdbx_description
1 polymer ?
#
loop_
_entity_poly.entity_id
_entity_poly.type
_entity_poly.pdbx_seq_one_letter_code
_entity_poly.pdbx_strand_id
1 'polypeptide(L)'
;MNSHIKTKLAQVDALASALHHTCFRNVELLDSQLLIDLLNPLADLIDELEEMCTGTELAAMTQRNSRYLAAMLKVIAGNQSMVEPCMMADLLIPILTSLDAVEVQIRQVNVMGSGARQELHS
;
A
#
# COMPACT_ATOMS: atom_id res chain seq x y z
N MET A 1 10.22 -3.57 16.09
CA MET A 1 10.10 -3.07 14.71
C MET A 1 11.01 -1.85 14.53
N ASN A 2 11.92 -1.89 13.55
CA ASN A 2 12.92 -0.85 13.26
C ASN A 2 12.23 0.50 12.95
N SER A 3 12.80 1.64 13.38
CA SER A 3 12.23 2.98 13.12
C SER A 3 12.05 3.25 11.62
N HIS A 4 12.93 2.71 10.79
CA HIS A 4 12.88 2.84 9.33
C HIS A 4 11.63 2.14 8.75
N ILE A 5 11.29 0.94 9.24
CA ILE A 5 10.09 0.22 8.83
C ILE A 5 8.85 1.07 9.15
N LYS A 6 8.79 1.65 10.35
CA LYS A 6 7.67 2.53 10.76
C LYS A 6 7.50 3.76 9.85
N THR A 7 8.61 4.42 9.50
CA THR A 7 8.57 5.57 8.59
C THR A 7 8.08 5.19 7.20
N LYS A 8 8.54 4.07 6.65
CA LYS A 8 8.11 3.59 5.33
C LYS A 8 6.64 3.19 5.31
N LEU A 9 6.19 2.53 6.36
CA LEU A 9 4.78 2.19 6.54
C LEU A 9 3.88 3.45 6.58
N ALA A 10 4.33 4.52 7.24
CA ALA A 10 3.60 5.80 7.24
C ALA A 10 3.57 6.49 5.86
N GLN A 11 4.64 6.34 5.06
CA GLN A 11 4.66 6.84 3.67
C GLN A 11 3.68 6.04 2.79
N VAL A 12 3.63 4.73 2.96
CA VAL A 12 2.65 3.86 2.27
C VAL A 12 1.22 4.22 2.64
N ASP A 13 0.93 4.44 3.92
CA ASP A 13 -0.38 4.88 4.40
C ASP A 13 -0.82 6.22 3.75
N ALA A 14 0.07 7.22 3.74
CA ALA A 14 -0.22 8.51 3.13
C ALA A 14 -0.51 8.39 1.62
N LEU A 15 0.25 7.57 0.89
CA LEU A 15 0.04 7.33 -0.54
C LEU A 15 -1.22 6.50 -0.82
N ALA A 16 -1.52 5.49 -0.01
CA ALA A 16 -2.76 4.71 -0.11
C ALA A 16 -3.98 5.61 0.11
N SER A 17 -3.94 6.49 1.11
CA SER A 17 -5.00 7.47 1.39
C SER A 17 -5.18 8.47 0.24
N ALA A 18 -4.07 8.97 -0.34
CA ALA A 18 -4.11 9.83 -1.52
C ALA A 18 -4.72 9.13 -2.74
N LEU A 19 -4.34 7.87 -2.99
CA LEU A 19 -4.91 7.04 -4.05
C LEU A 19 -6.42 6.84 -3.82
N HIS A 20 -6.83 6.47 -2.61
CA HIS A 20 -8.24 6.31 -2.28
C HIS A 20 -9.03 7.60 -2.54
N HIS A 21 -8.50 8.76 -2.12
CA HIS A 21 -9.13 10.05 -2.36
C HIS A 21 -9.25 10.38 -3.85
N THR A 22 -8.19 10.21 -4.63
CA THR A 22 -8.20 10.48 -6.07
C THR A 22 -9.15 9.55 -6.81
N CYS A 23 -9.13 8.25 -6.47
CA CYS A 23 -9.87 7.23 -7.21
C CYS A 23 -11.35 7.19 -6.88
N PHE A 24 -11.77 7.55 -5.67
CA PHE A 24 -13.18 7.46 -5.27
C PHE A 24 -13.90 8.79 -5.09
N ARG A 25 -13.19 9.91 -4.85
CA ARG A 25 -13.83 11.24 -4.78
C ARG A 25 -13.80 11.98 -6.11
N ASN A 26 -12.84 11.69 -6.97
CA ASN A 26 -12.62 12.41 -8.22
C ASN A 26 -12.48 11.44 -9.41
N VAL A 27 -13.36 10.42 -9.51
CA VAL A 27 -13.36 9.43 -10.61
C VAL A 27 -13.28 10.08 -11.99
N GLU A 28 -13.91 11.24 -12.18
CA GLU A 28 -13.94 11.95 -13.47
C GLU A 28 -12.57 12.51 -13.89
N LEU A 29 -11.64 12.65 -12.95
CA LEU A 29 -10.26 13.09 -13.19
C LEU A 29 -9.28 11.91 -13.32
N LEU A 30 -9.76 10.68 -13.20
CA LEU A 30 -8.93 9.48 -13.18
C LEU A 30 -8.64 9.03 -14.61
N ASP A 31 -7.50 9.44 -15.16
CA ASP A 31 -6.95 8.86 -16.38
C ASP A 31 -5.86 7.82 -16.06
N SER A 32 -5.52 6.98 -17.04
CA SER A 32 -4.55 5.90 -16.86
C SER A 32 -3.14 6.40 -16.54
N GLN A 33 -2.76 7.60 -17.00
CA GLN A 33 -1.44 8.17 -16.75
C GLN A 33 -1.33 8.68 -15.31
N LEU A 34 -2.32 9.45 -14.85
CA LEU A 34 -2.42 9.89 -13.46
C LEU A 34 -2.39 8.70 -12.51
N LEU A 35 -3.09 7.62 -12.87
CA LEU A 35 -3.09 6.41 -12.06
C LEU A 35 -1.71 5.75 -12.01
N ILE A 36 -1.01 5.62 -13.15
CA ILE A 36 0.37 5.12 -13.19
C ILE A 36 1.30 6.00 -12.36
N ASP A 37 1.16 7.32 -12.45
CA ASP A 37 1.98 8.28 -11.71
C ASP A 37 1.80 8.18 -10.18
N LEU A 38 0.62 7.74 -9.71
CA LEU A 38 0.35 7.48 -8.30
C LEU A 38 0.79 6.08 -7.85
N LEU A 39 0.63 5.08 -8.72
CA LEU A 39 0.93 3.67 -8.40
C LEU A 39 2.42 3.36 -8.44
N ASN A 40 3.21 4.01 -9.30
CA ASN A 40 4.65 3.77 -9.38
C ASN A 40 5.37 4.11 -8.07
N PRO A 41 5.19 5.31 -7.46
CA PRO A 41 5.79 5.62 -6.16
C PRO A 41 5.34 4.67 -5.04
N LEU A 42 4.08 4.21 -5.10
CA LEU A 42 3.57 3.23 -4.15
C LEU A 42 4.22 1.86 -4.34
N ALA A 43 4.52 1.46 -5.58
CA ALA A 43 5.21 0.22 -5.89
C ALA A 43 6.63 0.23 -5.33
N ASP A 44 7.37 1.31 -5.58
CA ASP A 44 8.73 1.49 -5.06
C ASP A 44 8.75 1.39 -3.53
N LEU A 45 7.80 2.04 -2.84
CA LEU A 45 7.72 1.97 -1.38
C LEU A 45 7.36 0.59 -0.84
N ILE A 46 6.51 -0.16 -1.54
CA ILE A 46 6.12 -1.51 -1.13
C ILE A 46 7.26 -2.50 -1.38
N ASP A 47 8.02 -2.34 -2.46
CA ASP A 47 9.21 -3.15 -2.75
C ASP A 47 10.29 -2.90 -1.69
N GLU A 48 10.56 -1.65 -1.33
CA GLU A 48 11.45 -1.32 -0.21
C GLU A 48 10.95 -1.92 1.10
N LEU A 49 9.64 -1.89 1.37
CA LEU A 49 9.06 -2.53 2.53
C LEU A 49 9.19 -4.05 2.51
N GLU A 50 9.04 -4.70 1.35
CA GLU A 50 9.27 -6.14 1.19
C GLU A 50 10.71 -6.50 1.58
N GLU A 51 11.69 -5.78 1.06
CA GLU A 51 13.10 -5.98 1.41
C GLU A 51 13.32 -5.80 2.91
N MET A 52 12.79 -4.71 3.50
CA MET A 52 12.95 -4.41 4.92
C MET A 52 12.17 -5.36 5.85
N CYS A 53 11.08 -5.95 5.37
CA CYS A 53 10.27 -6.90 6.13
C CYS A 53 10.72 -8.34 5.96
N THR A 54 11.76 -8.62 5.16
CA THR A 54 12.30 -9.96 4.97
C THR A 54 12.65 -10.61 6.32
N GLY A 55 12.15 -11.82 6.55
CA GLY A 55 12.34 -12.54 7.81
C GLY A 55 11.47 -12.07 8.99
N THR A 56 10.54 -11.14 8.75
CA THR A 56 9.52 -10.72 9.73
C THR A 56 8.15 -11.33 9.42
N GLU A 57 7.22 -11.22 10.37
CA GLU A 57 5.82 -11.65 10.18
C GLU A 57 5.09 -10.87 9.06
N LEU A 58 5.62 -9.71 8.66
CA LEU A 58 5.05 -8.84 7.61
C LEU A 58 5.54 -9.20 6.20
N ALA A 59 6.53 -10.10 6.05
CA ALA A 59 7.15 -10.44 4.77
C ALA A 59 6.13 -10.97 3.74
N ALA A 60 5.26 -11.89 4.16
CA ALA A 60 4.29 -12.50 3.26
C ALA A 60 3.24 -11.49 2.73
N MET A 61 2.90 -10.50 3.55
CA MET A 61 1.92 -9.47 3.20
C MET A 61 2.52 -8.41 2.27
N THR A 62 3.71 -7.91 2.59
CA THR A 62 4.45 -6.96 1.75
C THR A 62 4.75 -7.54 0.37
N GLN A 63 5.21 -8.79 0.31
CA GLN A 63 5.43 -9.51 -0.95
C GLN A 63 4.16 -9.71 -1.77
N ARG A 64 3.03 -10.00 -1.11
CA ARG A 64 1.73 -10.11 -1.81
C ARG A 64 1.35 -8.77 -2.44
N ASN A 65 1.52 -7.68 -1.71
CA ASN A 65 1.18 -6.34 -2.19
C ASN A 65 2.05 -5.91 -3.36
N SER A 66 3.37 -6.15 -3.29
CA SER A 66 4.30 -5.89 -4.39
C SER A 66 3.84 -6.60 -5.68
N ARG A 67 3.57 -7.91 -5.60
CA ARG A 67 3.14 -8.71 -6.76
C ARG A 67 1.83 -8.22 -7.36
N TYR A 68 0.84 -7.87 -6.52
CA TYR A 68 -0.44 -7.34 -7.00
C TYR A 68 -0.25 -6.00 -7.71
N LEU A 69 0.51 -5.09 -7.11
CA LEU A 69 0.74 -3.76 -7.65
C LEU A 69 1.50 -3.82 -8.99
N ALA A 70 2.52 -4.67 -9.08
CA ALA A 70 3.26 -4.92 -10.31
C ALA A 70 2.38 -5.50 -11.43
N ALA A 71 1.46 -6.43 -11.10
CA ALA A 71 0.52 -6.97 -12.07
C ALA A 71 -0.47 -5.90 -12.56
N MET A 72 -0.99 -5.09 -11.65
CA MET A 72 -1.93 -4.03 -11.96
C MET A 72 -1.31 -2.92 -12.83
N LEU A 73 -0.09 -2.49 -12.51
CA LEU A 73 0.67 -1.54 -13.33
C LEU A 73 0.85 -2.05 -14.77
N LYS A 74 1.15 -3.34 -14.96
CA LYS A 74 1.25 -3.96 -16.29
C LYS A 74 -0.09 -3.96 -17.03
N VAL A 75 -1.19 -4.24 -16.33
CA VAL A 75 -2.54 -4.20 -16.93
C VAL A 75 -2.90 -2.79 -17.38
N ILE A 76 -2.70 -1.79 -16.52
CA ILE A 76 -3.03 -0.39 -16.84
C ILE A 76 -2.14 0.11 -17.99
N ALA A 77 -0.82 -0.09 -17.90
CA ALA A 77 0.12 0.35 -18.92
C ALA A 77 -0.12 -0.33 -20.29
N GLY A 78 -0.51 -1.60 -20.30
CA GLY A 78 -0.80 -2.35 -21.53
C GLY A 78 -2.16 -2.03 -22.16
N ASN A 79 -3.08 -1.40 -21.43
CA ASN A 79 -4.46 -1.20 -21.85
C ASN A 79 -4.94 0.25 -21.73
N GLN A 80 -4.04 1.24 -21.68
CA GLN A 80 -4.36 2.65 -21.41
C GLN A 80 -5.50 3.22 -22.28
N SER A 81 -5.65 2.77 -23.52
CA SER A 81 -6.71 3.24 -24.44
C SER A 81 -8.05 2.53 -24.28
N MET A 82 -8.13 1.49 -23.45
CA MET A 82 -9.29 0.58 -23.32
C MET A 82 -9.86 0.55 -21.90
N VAL A 83 -9.20 1.16 -20.92
CA VAL A 83 -9.65 1.16 -19.52
C VAL A 83 -10.41 2.46 -19.25
N GLU A 84 -11.69 2.34 -18.91
CA GLU A 84 -12.49 3.48 -18.46
C GLU A 84 -12.14 3.85 -17.00
N PRO A 85 -12.33 5.12 -16.59
CA PRO A 85 -12.04 5.57 -15.21
C PRO A 85 -12.73 4.73 -14.12
N CYS A 86 -13.95 4.24 -14.36
CA CYS A 86 -14.65 3.36 -13.42
C CYS A 86 -13.98 1.98 -13.28
N MET A 87 -13.52 1.40 -14.41
CA MET A 87 -12.77 0.13 -14.41
C MET A 87 -11.42 0.29 -13.72
N MET A 88 -10.78 1.46 -13.84
CA MET A 88 -9.57 1.79 -13.10
C MET A 88 -9.80 1.79 -11.59
N ALA A 89 -10.88 2.42 -11.12
CA ALA A 89 -11.24 2.42 -9.70
C ALA A 89 -11.51 1.01 -9.15
N ASP A 90 -12.20 0.16 -9.92
CA ASP A 90 -12.48 -1.23 -9.54
C ASP A 90 -11.20 -2.08 -9.42
N LEU A 91 -10.24 -1.89 -10.33
CA LEU A 91 -8.94 -2.55 -10.28
C LEU A 91 -8.13 -2.17 -9.03
N LEU A 92 -8.43 -1.02 -8.41
CA LEU A 92 -7.73 -0.50 -7.23
C LEU A 92 -8.32 -0.96 -5.91
N ILE A 93 -9.56 -1.44 -5.88
CA ILE A 93 -10.20 -1.94 -4.65
C ILE A 93 -9.32 -2.99 -3.95
N PRO A 94 -8.76 -4.01 -4.63
CA PRO A 94 -7.94 -5.02 -3.97
C PRO A 94 -6.64 -4.47 -3.38
N ILE A 95 -5.96 -3.55 -4.06
CA ILE A 95 -4.71 -2.97 -3.53
C ILE A 95 -5.00 -2.11 -2.31
N LEU A 96 -6.04 -1.27 -2.36
CA LEU A 96 -6.41 -0.38 -1.25
C LEU A 96 -6.87 -1.19 -0.03
N THR A 97 -7.69 -2.23 -0.24
CA THR A 97 -8.09 -3.15 0.82
C THR A 97 -6.88 -3.84 1.47
N SER A 98 -5.90 -4.25 0.66
CA SER A 98 -4.70 -4.91 1.16
C SER A 98 -3.76 -3.94 1.90
N LEU A 99 -3.76 -2.66 1.52
CA LEU A 99 -3.00 -1.60 2.20
C LEU A 99 -3.65 -1.18 3.52
N ASP A 100 -4.97 -1.08 3.58
CA ASP A 100 -5.70 -0.90 4.84
C ASP A 100 -5.43 -2.04 5.81
N ALA A 101 -5.37 -3.29 5.32
CA ALA A 101 -5.02 -4.45 6.14
C ALA A 101 -3.58 -4.36 6.70
N VAL A 102 -2.65 -3.82 5.92
CA VAL A 102 -1.28 -3.52 6.38
C VAL A 102 -1.34 -2.45 7.48
N GLU A 103 -2.08 -1.36 7.28
CA GLU A 103 -2.28 -0.29 8.26
C GLU A 103 -2.77 -0.83 9.61
N VAL A 104 -3.80 -1.69 9.59
CA VAL A 104 -4.36 -2.33 10.79
C VAL A 104 -3.31 -3.20 11.49
N GLN A 105 -2.55 -4.01 10.76
CA GLN A 105 -1.50 -4.84 11.36
C GLN A 105 -0.34 -4.00 11.92
N ILE A 106 0.04 -2.89 11.27
CA ILE A 106 1.05 -1.97 11.79
C ILE A 106 0.60 -1.38 13.13
N ARG A 107 -0.66 -0.94 13.20
CA ARG A 107 -1.27 -0.41 14.44
C ARG A 107 -1.25 -1.47 15.53
N GLN A 108 -1.61 -2.72 15.23
CA GLN A 108 -1.57 -3.83 16.19
C GLN A 108 -0.15 -4.15 16.70
N VAL A 109 0.85 -4.21 15.81
CA VAL A 109 2.26 -4.44 16.17
C VAL A 109 2.81 -3.28 17.01
N ASN A 110 2.40 -2.04 16.74
CA ASN A 110 2.77 -0.87 17.55
C ASN A 110 2.15 -0.91 18.97
N VAL A 111 0.89 -1.35 19.10
CA VAL A 111 0.20 -1.46 20.39
C VAL A 111 0.81 -2.56 21.27
N MET A 112 1.15 -3.72 20.69
CA MET A 112 1.81 -4.81 21.43
C MET A 112 3.23 -4.44 21.88
N GLY A 113 3.96 -3.64 21.10
CA GLY A 113 5.29 -3.14 21.46
C GLY A 113 5.29 -2.11 22.61
N SER A 114 4.17 -1.43 22.85
CA SER A 114 3.98 -0.55 24.01
C SER A 114 3.50 -1.28 25.26
N GLY A 115 2.69 -2.35 25.11
CA GLY A 115 2.20 -3.15 26.25
C GLY A 115 3.28 -3.95 26.95
N ALA A 116 4.21 -4.54 26.19
CA ALA A 116 5.31 -5.34 26.76
C ALA A 116 6.37 -4.52 27.53
N ARG A 117 6.37 -3.18 27.40
CA ARG A 117 7.30 -2.29 28.12
C ARG A 117 6.78 -1.81 29.47
N GLN A 118 5.49 -1.96 29.78
CA GLN A 118 4.92 -1.55 31.06
C GLN A 118 4.93 -2.66 32.13
N GLU A 119 5.11 -3.93 31.74
CA GLU A 119 5.10 -5.05 32.70
C GLU A 119 6.48 -5.42 33.26
N LEU A 120 7.57 -4.74 32.85
CA LEU A 120 8.93 -4.98 33.35
C LEU A 120 9.41 -3.97 34.41
N HIS A 121 8.52 -3.11 34.91
CA HIS A 121 8.80 -2.13 35.97
C HIS A 121 7.73 -2.11 37.08
N SER A 122 7.20 -3.27 37.47
CA SER A 122 6.39 -3.42 38.69
C SER A 122 6.90 -4.57 39.54
#